data_AF-A0A950YU69-F1
#
_entry.id   AF-A0A950YU69-F1
#
_cell.length_a   1.000
_cell.length_b   1.000
_cell.length_c   1.000
_cell.angle_alpha   90.00
_cell.angle_beta   90.00
_cell.angle_gamma   90.00
#
_symmetry.space_group_name_H-M   'P 1'
#
loop_
_entity.id
_entity.type
_entity.pdbx_description
1 polymer ?
#
loop_
_entity_poly.entity_id
_entity_poly.type
_entity_poly.pdbx_seq_one_letter_code
_entity_poly.pdbx_strand_id
1 'polypeptide(L)'
;MAQTRSSFLHPVERLREYLRAIRLLLGQTRDQLQATRIELAAHTTQLQTLASSQLAQLERLSAAAEAANASREAQHGELVAQHGQLLALLEQLTAGAHAATSSHEAQHAQLVEILRMTHDRSQENSVLLRELRASSAYELAYSEERPLVSVVIPTYDNHRLLRERAIPSVLAQTYDNIEIVVVGDAAPEEARAAVEWFRDPRITFHNLPYRGPYPAEPTLWLVAGTPPYNEGVRRASGRWITRLDDDDAFRPEHVERLLDHARKHRLEMAYGLICQHMPDGAVEVLGRFPPGLHQFGTQAALYHAGVARIFEFDLADAAFGVPDDWGQCLRMLRAGVRIGMVESEVVDYYPSLLWGRPGANDNDGARRSPAVADPHPDRTAASQAGGSGRPRDPSAPPGYGPDTYEVIAEAARSAAEVVAPAVYRLVQPRSVVDYGCGTGEWLAAFRECGSEELLGVDGPWIDASQLVIAPGEFRAHDLREPFAVDREFDLALCLEVIGHIPADREQIFLDSLTGLAPVILFSGPAPHQPGVGGGVLNNRWPAYWARHFADRGFVAVDCLRPTIWKDPRVAWWYAQNMWLAVRQEALRQFPLLRREHDAAPPDPSPLVHPGLLELLAQAE
;
A
#
# COMPACT_ATOMS: atom_id res chain seq x y z
N MET A 1 148.38 15.28 9.00
CA MET A 1 148.66 15.49 10.44
C MET A 1 147.44 15.11 11.24
N ALA A 2 147.50 14.47 12.41
CA ALA A 2 148.53 13.61 13.01
C ALA A 2 147.79 12.74 14.06
N GLN A 3 147.79 11.41 13.93
CA GLN A 3 148.54 10.45 14.80
C GLN A 3 148.16 10.53 16.29
N THR A 4 147.89 9.47 17.08
CA THR A 4 147.90 7.98 16.93
C THR A 4 147.13 7.39 18.17
N ARG A 5 146.89 6.08 18.43
CA ARG A 5 147.33 4.76 17.91
C ARG A 5 146.34 3.64 18.35
N SER A 6 146.30 2.53 17.59
CA SER A 6 146.17 1.13 18.09
C SER A 6 144.82 0.48 18.52
N SER A 7 144.74 -0.82 18.19
CA SER A 7 143.95 -1.97 18.73
C SER A 7 142.42 -1.87 18.86
N PHE A 8 141.56 -2.62 18.15
CA PHE A 8 141.39 -4.09 18.00
C PHE A 8 141.00 -4.90 19.25
N LEU A 9 139.78 -5.46 19.19
CA LEU A 9 139.31 -6.72 19.79
C LEU A 9 138.34 -7.39 18.78
N HIS A 10 138.38 -8.71 18.62
CA HIS A 10 137.81 -9.39 17.45
C HIS A 10 136.27 -9.62 17.58
N PRO A 11 135.44 -9.37 16.54
CA PRO A 11 133.97 -9.32 16.67
C PRO A 11 133.23 -10.58 17.16
N VAL A 12 133.88 -11.75 17.15
CA VAL A 12 133.24 -13.06 17.38
C VAL A 12 132.70 -13.23 18.81
N GLU A 13 133.33 -12.58 19.80
CA GLU A 13 132.97 -12.77 21.22
C GLU A 13 131.64 -12.09 21.58
N ARG A 14 131.38 -10.88 21.05
CA ARG A 14 130.09 -10.17 21.24
C ARG A 14 128.88 -10.97 20.74
N LEU A 15 129.07 -11.79 19.70
CA LEU A 15 127.98 -12.60 19.14
C LEU A 15 127.52 -13.70 20.11
N ARG A 16 128.42 -14.23 20.97
CA ARG A 16 128.09 -15.33 21.90
C ARG A 16 127.23 -14.89 23.08
N GLU A 17 127.46 -13.70 23.62
CA GLU A 17 126.66 -13.19 24.76
C GLU A 17 125.22 -12.86 24.35
N TYR A 18 125.05 -12.20 23.20
CA TYR A 18 123.72 -11.95 22.61
C TYR A 18 122.90 -13.23 22.45
N LEU A 19 123.51 -14.30 21.94
CA LEU A 19 122.85 -15.60 21.77
C LEU A 19 122.46 -16.28 23.09
N ARG A 20 123.14 -15.98 24.21
CA ARG A 20 122.77 -16.50 25.54
C ARG A 20 121.54 -15.79 26.10
N ALA A 21 121.52 -14.46 26.07
CA ALA A 21 120.39 -13.66 26.57
C ALA A 21 119.09 -13.98 25.81
N ILE A 22 119.17 -14.08 24.48
CA ILE A 22 118.04 -14.44 23.62
C ILE A 22 117.44 -15.80 24.00
N ARG A 23 118.25 -16.82 24.28
CA ARG A 23 117.76 -18.15 24.68
C ARG A 23 116.99 -18.14 26.01
N LEU A 24 117.44 -17.36 26.99
CA LEU A 24 116.79 -17.30 28.30
C LEU A 24 115.40 -16.64 28.19
N LEU A 25 115.32 -15.52 27.49
CA LEU A 25 114.07 -14.78 27.27
C LEU A 25 113.03 -15.64 26.51
N LEU A 26 113.48 -16.35 25.47
CA LEU A 26 112.64 -17.26 24.69
C LEU A 26 112.11 -18.44 25.54
N GLY A 27 112.89 -18.91 26.52
CA GLY A 27 112.45 -19.94 27.47
C GLY A 27 111.32 -19.45 28.35
N GLN A 28 111.52 -18.34 29.06
CA GLN A 28 110.50 -17.76 29.97
C GLN A 28 109.20 -17.40 29.24
N THR A 29 109.32 -16.82 28.04
CA THR A 29 108.15 -16.46 27.21
C THR A 29 107.37 -17.72 26.79
N ARG A 30 108.06 -18.83 26.48
CA ARG A 30 107.44 -20.10 26.09
C ARG A 30 106.63 -20.71 27.23
N ASP A 31 107.16 -20.71 28.45
CA ASP A 31 106.51 -21.34 29.61
C ASP A 31 105.26 -20.57 30.04
N GLN A 32 105.30 -19.23 30.06
CA GLN A 32 104.11 -18.40 30.28
C GLN A 32 103.04 -18.65 29.21
N LEU A 33 103.43 -18.71 27.93
CA LEU A 33 102.50 -18.97 26.83
C LEU A 33 101.85 -20.36 26.92
N GLN A 34 102.53 -21.34 27.53
CA GLN A 34 102.00 -22.68 27.75
C GLN A 34 101.02 -22.73 28.92
N ALA A 35 101.28 -22.01 30.02
CA ALA A 35 100.36 -21.90 31.15
C ALA A 35 99.02 -21.25 30.74
N THR A 36 99.07 -20.08 30.09
CA THR A 36 97.85 -19.37 29.64
C THR A 36 97.03 -20.19 28.63
N ARG A 37 97.69 -21.02 27.80
CA ARG A 37 96.98 -21.94 26.88
C ARG A 37 96.18 -23.02 27.61
N ILE A 38 96.67 -23.51 28.75
CA ILE A 38 95.98 -24.55 29.54
C ILE A 38 94.74 -23.96 30.23
N GLU A 39 94.86 -22.79 30.87
CA GLU A 39 93.72 -22.10 31.49
C GLU A 39 92.65 -21.73 30.47
N LEU A 40 93.07 -21.19 29.31
CA LEU A 40 92.16 -20.84 28.21
C LEU A 40 91.42 -22.07 27.69
N ALA A 41 92.08 -23.22 27.56
CA ALA A 41 91.45 -24.48 27.14
C ALA A 41 90.45 -25.00 28.19
N ALA A 42 90.76 -24.90 29.48
CA ALA A 42 89.85 -25.29 30.56
C ALA A 42 88.58 -24.42 30.59
N HIS A 43 88.74 -23.09 30.54
CA HIS A 43 87.60 -22.15 30.49
C HIS A 43 86.76 -22.33 29.22
N THR A 44 87.40 -22.57 28.07
CA THR A 44 86.69 -22.85 26.80
C THR A 44 85.84 -24.12 26.92
N THR A 45 86.38 -25.19 27.50
CA THR A 45 85.66 -26.46 27.70
C THR A 45 84.47 -26.28 28.66
N GLN A 46 84.64 -25.53 29.73
CA GLN A 46 83.58 -25.26 30.71
C GLN A 46 82.44 -24.41 30.12
N LEU A 47 82.78 -23.38 29.33
CA LEU A 47 81.80 -22.57 28.60
C LEU A 47 81.05 -23.38 27.54
N GLN A 48 81.75 -24.23 26.77
CA GLN A 48 81.13 -25.12 25.78
C GLN A 48 80.16 -26.13 26.41
N THR A 49 80.51 -26.67 27.58
CA THR A 49 79.66 -27.60 28.33
C THR A 49 78.40 -26.91 28.85
N LEU A 50 78.55 -25.71 29.44
CA LEU A 50 77.42 -24.93 29.96
C LEU A 50 76.48 -24.48 28.82
N ALA A 51 77.04 -24.00 27.71
CA ALA A 51 76.28 -23.59 26.53
C ALA A 51 75.49 -24.75 25.93
N SER A 52 76.11 -25.93 25.77
CA SER A 52 75.43 -27.14 25.28
C SER A 52 74.26 -27.56 26.18
N SER A 53 74.43 -27.49 27.52
CA SER A 53 73.36 -27.82 28.47
C SER A 53 72.21 -26.84 28.43
N GLN A 54 72.49 -25.54 28.27
CA GLN A 54 71.47 -24.49 28.13
C GLN A 54 70.69 -24.65 26.82
N LEU A 55 71.39 -24.90 25.71
CA LEU A 55 70.77 -25.13 24.40
C LEU A 55 69.81 -26.33 24.43
N ALA A 56 70.28 -27.47 24.95
CA ALA A 56 69.47 -28.69 25.09
C ALA A 56 68.32 -28.58 26.10
N GLN A 57 68.28 -27.53 26.94
CA GLN A 57 67.12 -27.20 27.79
C GLN A 57 66.13 -26.32 27.03
N LEU A 58 66.61 -25.31 26.30
CA LEU A 58 65.78 -24.43 25.46
C LEU A 58 65.08 -25.20 24.34
N GLU A 59 65.77 -26.12 23.66
CA GLU A 59 65.19 -26.98 22.61
C GLU A 59 64.02 -27.82 23.14
N ARG A 60 64.16 -28.41 24.35
CA ARG A 60 63.09 -29.19 24.99
C ARG A 60 61.89 -28.33 25.40
N LEU A 61 62.13 -27.09 25.84
CA LEU A 61 61.06 -26.15 26.17
C LEU A 61 60.33 -25.64 24.91
N SER A 62 61.04 -25.40 23.81
CA SER A 62 60.45 -25.02 22.51
C SER A 62 59.53 -26.13 21.99
N ALA A 63 60.02 -27.37 21.91
CA ALA A 63 59.24 -28.50 21.44
C ALA A 63 57.98 -28.76 22.28
N ALA A 64 58.06 -28.56 23.61
CA ALA A 64 56.90 -28.68 24.50
C ALA A 64 55.87 -27.55 24.28
N ALA A 65 56.33 -26.31 24.04
CA ALA A 65 55.46 -25.18 23.75
C ALA A 65 54.78 -25.30 22.37
N GLU A 66 55.51 -25.76 21.35
CA GLU A 66 55.00 -26.03 20.01
C GLU A 66 53.89 -27.10 20.03
N ALA A 67 54.11 -28.21 20.73
CA ALA A 67 53.11 -29.27 20.89
C ALA A 67 51.84 -28.80 21.63
N ALA A 68 52.00 -28.00 22.69
CA ALA A 68 50.88 -27.40 23.42
C ALA A 68 50.09 -26.40 22.55
N ASN A 69 50.78 -25.59 21.74
CA ASN A 69 50.12 -24.66 20.83
C ASN A 69 49.37 -25.39 19.71
N ALA A 70 49.95 -26.42 19.10
CA ALA A 70 49.29 -27.23 18.07
C ALA A 70 48.01 -27.93 18.62
N SER A 71 48.06 -28.44 19.86
CA SER A 71 46.87 -29.02 20.51
C SER A 71 45.78 -27.97 20.78
N ARG A 72 46.16 -26.76 21.19
CA ARG A 72 45.24 -25.63 21.39
C ARG A 72 44.62 -25.14 20.08
N GLU A 73 45.39 -25.09 19.00
CA GLU A 73 44.92 -24.71 17.67
C GLU A 73 43.93 -25.73 17.10
N ALA A 74 44.19 -27.03 17.29
CA ALA A 74 43.25 -28.09 16.92
C ALA A 74 41.91 -27.97 17.69
N GLN A 75 41.96 -27.81 19.01
CA GLN A 75 40.76 -27.60 19.85
C GLN A 75 40.01 -26.32 19.48
N HIS A 76 40.72 -25.23 19.17
CA HIS A 76 40.11 -23.98 18.73
C HIS A 76 39.41 -24.14 17.36
N GLY A 77 40.05 -24.83 16.41
CA GLY A 77 39.45 -25.15 15.11
C GLY A 77 38.18 -26.00 15.23
N GLU A 78 38.17 -26.98 16.11
CA GLU A 78 36.98 -27.79 16.40
C GLU A 78 35.86 -26.95 17.04
N LEU A 79 36.19 -26.08 18.00
CA LEU A 79 35.22 -25.17 18.62
C LEU A 79 34.61 -24.18 17.61
N VAL A 80 35.43 -23.65 16.69
CA VAL A 80 34.98 -22.74 15.62
C VAL A 80 34.07 -23.48 14.63
N ALA A 81 34.39 -24.73 14.28
CA ALA A 81 33.52 -25.55 13.43
C ALA A 81 32.18 -25.86 14.10
N GLN A 82 32.17 -26.24 15.38
CA GLN A 82 30.95 -26.45 16.16
C GLN A 82 30.12 -25.17 16.29
N HIS A 83 30.76 -24.02 16.53
CA HIS A 83 30.08 -22.72 16.59
C HIS A 83 29.43 -22.34 15.25
N GLY A 84 30.13 -22.55 14.13
CA GLY A 84 29.58 -22.33 12.79
C GLY A 84 28.37 -23.22 12.46
N GLN A 85 28.41 -24.50 12.86
CA GLN A 85 27.25 -25.41 12.75
C GLN A 85 26.06 -24.93 13.59
N LEU A 86 26.32 -24.42 14.79
CA LEU A 86 25.29 -23.95 15.72
C LEU A 86 24.63 -22.65 15.23
N LEU A 87 25.40 -21.74 14.63
CA LEU A 87 24.88 -20.54 13.95
C LEU A 87 24.00 -20.91 12.75
N ALA A 88 24.47 -21.80 11.87
CA ALA A 88 23.69 -22.24 10.70
C ALA A 88 22.38 -22.93 11.10
N LEU A 89 22.38 -23.72 12.18
CA LEU A 89 21.15 -24.30 12.75
C LEU A 89 20.21 -23.23 13.31
N LEU A 90 20.75 -22.21 14.00
CA LEU A 90 19.95 -21.09 14.53
C LEU A 90 19.29 -20.29 13.40
N GLU A 91 20.02 -20.00 12.32
CA GLU A 91 19.51 -19.32 11.12
C GLU A 91 18.38 -20.14 10.46
N GLN A 92 18.57 -21.46 10.29
CA GLN A 92 17.54 -22.35 9.75
C GLN A 92 16.28 -22.41 10.63
N LEU A 93 16.43 -22.51 11.95
CA LEU A 93 15.30 -22.50 12.89
C LEU A 93 14.57 -21.15 12.89
N THR A 94 15.30 -20.03 12.81
CA THR A 94 14.73 -18.68 12.76
C THR A 94 13.99 -18.44 11.44
N ALA A 95 14.56 -18.85 10.30
CA ALA A 95 13.90 -18.78 9.01
C ALA A 95 12.64 -19.67 8.93
N GLY A 96 12.72 -20.90 9.47
CA GLY A 96 11.58 -21.80 9.56
C GLY A 96 10.46 -21.27 10.47
N ALA A 97 10.81 -20.65 11.60
CA ALA A 97 9.85 -20.00 12.49
C ALA A 97 9.14 -18.82 11.81
N HIS A 98 9.89 -17.90 11.17
CA HIS A 98 9.28 -16.80 10.42
C HIS A 98 8.35 -17.30 9.30
N ALA A 99 8.78 -18.29 8.51
CA ALA A 99 7.95 -18.86 7.44
C ALA A 99 6.66 -19.52 7.98
N ALA A 100 6.74 -20.23 9.10
CA ALA A 100 5.58 -20.81 9.76
C ALA A 100 4.61 -19.74 10.30
N THR A 101 5.13 -18.69 10.96
CA THR A 101 4.35 -17.55 11.43
C THR A 101 3.63 -16.85 10.28
N SER A 102 4.34 -16.47 9.22
CA SER A 102 3.73 -15.80 8.05
C SER A 102 2.69 -16.68 7.35
N SER A 103 2.89 -18.01 7.31
CA SER A 103 1.89 -18.94 6.78
C SER A 103 0.65 -19.02 7.67
N HIS A 104 0.80 -19.01 8.99
CA HIS A 104 -0.32 -18.99 9.93
C HIS A 104 -1.08 -17.66 9.89
N GLU A 105 -0.39 -16.52 9.76
CA GLU A 105 -0.98 -15.20 9.61
C GLU A 105 -1.82 -15.11 8.32
N ALA A 106 -1.28 -15.58 7.19
CA ALA A 106 -2.02 -15.64 5.93
C ALA A 106 -3.26 -16.56 5.99
N GLN A 107 -3.15 -17.73 6.63
CA GLN A 107 -4.29 -18.63 6.85
C GLN A 107 -5.33 -18.03 7.81
N HIS A 108 -4.90 -17.33 8.85
CA HIS A 108 -5.78 -16.64 9.78
C HIS A 108 -6.54 -15.50 9.09
N ALA A 109 -5.85 -14.67 8.29
CA ALA A 109 -6.46 -13.61 7.50
C ALA A 109 -7.50 -14.16 6.50
N GLN A 110 -7.19 -15.27 5.81
CA GLN A 110 -8.15 -15.94 4.92
C GLN A 110 -9.37 -16.49 5.68
N LEU A 111 -9.18 -17.08 6.86
CA LEU A 111 -10.28 -17.58 7.69
C LEU A 111 -11.16 -16.43 8.22
N VAL A 112 -10.54 -15.34 8.69
CA VAL A 112 -11.22 -14.12 9.11
C VAL A 112 -12.03 -13.54 7.96
N GLU A 113 -11.50 -13.51 6.74
CA GLU A 113 -12.23 -13.03 5.57
C GLU A 113 -13.43 -13.92 5.23
N ILE A 114 -13.27 -15.25 5.23
CA ILE A 114 -14.39 -16.18 4.97
C ILE A 114 -15.49 -16.02 6.03
N LEU A 115 -15.12 -15.87 7.31
CA LEU A 115 -16.06 -15.62 8.39
C LEU A 115 -16.76 -14.27 8.22
N ARG A 116 -16.01 -13.21 7.86
CA ARG A 116 -16.54 -11.88 7.56
C ARG A 116 -17.51 -11.90 6.38
N MET A 117 -17.15 -12.52 5.25
CA MET A 117 -18.05 -12.65 4.08
C MET A 117 -19.35 -13.41 4.40
N THR A 118 -19.27 -14.44 5.26
CA THR A 118 -20.43 -15.21 5.72
C THR A 118 -21.33 -14.37 6.65
N HIS A 119 -20.72 -13.56 7.51
CA HIS A 119 -21.39 -12.68 8.46
C HIS A 119 -22.00 -11.43 7.80
N ASP A 120 -21.30 -10.80 6.85
CA ASP A 120 -21.65 -9.56 6.14
C ASP A 120 -22.97 -9.62 5.34
N ARG A 121 -23.56 -10.82 5.15
CA ARG A 121 -24.75 -11.07 4.32
C ARG A 121 -24.63 -10.46 2.91
N SER A 122 -23.42 -10.36 2.37
CA SER A 122 -23.08 -9.57 1.16
C SER A 122 -23.96 -9.87 -0.07
N GLN A 123 -24.33 -11.15 -0.28
CA GLN A 123 -25.23 -11.55 -1.36
C GLN A 123 -26.67 -11.07 -1.16
N GLU A 124 -27.16 -11.08 0.09
CA GLU A 124 -28.50 -10.59 0.45
C GLU A 124 -28.57 -9.07 0.38
N ASN A 125 -27.58 -8.36 0.91
CA ASN A 125 -27.45 -6.91 0.79
C ASN A 125 -27.42 -6.48 -0.69
N SER A 126 -26.73 -7.25 -1.54
CA SER A 126 -26.74 -7.07 -3.00
C SER A 126 -28.11 -7.32 -3.67
N VAL A 127 -29.01 -8.10 -3.06
CA VAL A 127 -30.40 -8.29 -3.53
C VAL A 127 -31.27 -7.13 -3.03
N LEU A 128 -31.24 -6.83 -1.74
CA LEU A 128 -31.99 -5.74 -1.12
C LEU A 128 -31.68 -4.38 -1.77
N LEU A 129 -30.42 -4.10 -2.11
CA LEU A 129 -30.03 -2.88 -2.83
C LEU A 129 -30.63 -2.82 -4.26
N ARG A 130 -30.77 -3.96 -4.94
CA ARG A 130 -31.43 -4.02 -6.27
C ARG A 130 -32.94 -3.84 -6.15
N GLU A 131 -33.57 -4.45 -5.16
CA GLU A 131 -35.00 -4.28 -4.87
C GLU A 131 -35.32 -2.84 -4.48
N LEU A 132 -34.48 -2.22 -3.65
CA LEU A 132 -34.55 -0.80 -3.31
C LEU A 132 -34.49 0.07 -4.57
N ARG A 133 -33.46 -0.09 -5.42
CA ARG A 133 -33.31 0.65 -6.68
C ARG A 133 -34.48 0.46 -7.66
N ALA A 134 -35.18 -0.67 -7.60
CA ALA A 134 -36.37 -0.94 -8.40
C ALA A 134 -37.67 -0.37 -7.80
N SER A 135 -37.65 0.09 -6.55
CA SER A 135 -38.82 0.65 -5.87
C SER A 135 -39.11 2.09 -6.31
N SER A 136 -40.39 2.47 -6.38
CA SER A 136 -40.79 3.84 -6.68
C SER A 136 -40.38 4.85 -5.60
N ALA A 137 -40.19 4.39 -4.36
CA ALA A 137 -39.75 5.23 -3.24
C ALA A 137 -38.28 5.67 -3.37
N TYR A 138 -37.45 4.93 -4.11
CA TYR A 138 -36.04 5.26 -4.31
C TYR A 138 -35.83 6.59 -5.03
N GLU A 139 -36.61 6.85 -6.08
CA GLU A 139 -36.50 8.08 -6.88
C GLU A 139 -36.96 9.34 -6.13
N LEU A 140 -37.76 9.20 -5.06
CA LEU A 140 -38.20 10.35 -4.25
C LEU A 140 -37.01 11.09 -3.59
N ALA A 141 -35.96 10.35 -3.20
CA ALA A 141 -34.74 10.95 -2.64
C ALA A 141 -34.03 11.92 -3.60
N TYR A 142 -34.18 11.71 -4.91
CA TYR A 142 -33.56 12.53 -5.95
C TYR A 142 -34.51 13.60 -6.50
N SER A 143 -35.81 13.27 -6.60
CA SER A 143 -36.83 14.07 -7.31
C SER A 143 -37.67 15.01 -6.44
N GLU A 144 -37.81 14.77 -5.13
CA GLU A 144 -38.43 15.75 -4.22
C GLU A 144 -37.56 17.03 -4.20
N GLU A 145 -38.16 18.22 -4.31
CA GLU A 145 -37.40 19.48 -4.45
C GLU A 145 -36.49 19.73 -3.24
N ARG A 146 -37.06 19.61 -2.03
CA ARG A 146 -36.38 19.69 -0.73
C ARG A 146 -36.73 18.45 0.10
N PRO A 147 -36.07 17.29 -0.10
CA PRO A 147 -36.38 16.07 0.65
C PRO A 147 -36.06 16.23 2.14
N LEU A 148 -36.85 15.59 3.02
CA LEU A 148 -36.55 15.59 4.46
C LEU A 148 -35.25 14.80 4.73
N VAL A 149 -34.36 15.39 5.55
CA VAL A 149 -33.13 14.77 6.03
C VAL A 149 -33.27 14.46 7.52
N SER A 150 -33.01 13.22 7.93
CA SER A 150 -33.00 12.82 9.33
C SER A 150 -31.58 12.83 9.88
N VAL A 151 -31.33 13.60 10.93
CA VAL A 151 -30.06 13.57 11.67
C VAL A 151 -30.23 12.67 12.89
N VAL A 152 -29.52 11.54 12.90
CA VAL A 152 -29.55 10.56 13.99
C VAL A 152 -28.40 10.84 14.95
N ILE A 153 -28.73 11.06 16.22
CA ILE A 153 -27.75 11.34 17.28
C ILE A 153 -27.86 10.24 18.36
N PRO A 154 -26.98 9.23 18.35
CA PRO A 154 -26.86 8.31 19.47
C PRO A 154 -26.26 9.04 20.67
N THR A 155 -26.74 8.74 21.88
CA THR A 155 -26.20 9.37 23.11
C THR A 155 -26.22 8.42 24.30
N TYR A 156 -25.29 8.60 25.24
CA TYR A 156 -25.30 7.91 26.54
C TYR A 156 -25.23 8.90 27.71
N ASP A 157 -24.05 9.21 28.25
CA ASP A 157 -23.89 10.06 29.45
C ASP A 157 -23.47 11.51 29.13
N ASN A 158 -23.16 11.82 27.86
CA ASN A 158 -22.62 13.10 27.41
C ASN A 158 -23.68 14.17 27.08
N HIS A 159 -24.74 14.21 27.89
CA HIS A 159 -25.85 15.17 27.83
C HIS A 159 -25.44 16.65 27.74
N ARG A 160 -24.23 17.00 28.21
CA ARG A 160 -23.69 18.35 28.12
C ARG A 160 -23.31 18.75 26.70
N LEU A 161 -22.47 17.96 26.01
CA LEU A 161 -22.04 18.31 24.65
C LEU A 161 -23.18 18.10 23.65
N LEU A 162 -24.08 17.14 23.90
CA LEU A 162 -25.35 16.99 23.19
C LEU A 162 -26.11 18.33 23.10
N ARG A 163 -26.20 19.05 24.23
CA ARG A 163 -26.88 20.35 24.34
C ARG A 163 -26.02 21.54 23.90
N GLU A 164 -24.73 21.53 24.17
CA GLU A 164 -23.85 22.71 23.98
C GLU A 164 -23.17 22.73 22.61
N ARG A 165 -23.16 21.62 21.87
CA ARG A 165 -22.43 21.45 20.60
C ARG A 165 -23.25 20.72 19.53
N ALA A 166 -23.61 19.44 19.75
CA ALA A 166 -24.15 18.59 18.70
C ALA A 166 -25.50 19.11 18.16
N ILE A 167 -26.54 19.19 19.00
CA ILE A 167 -27.86 19.71 18.57
C ILE A 167 -27.77 21.14 18.01
N PRO A 168 -27.07 22.11 18.64
CA PRO A 168 -26.88 23.44 18.06
C PRO A 168 -26.28 23.45 16.65
N SER A 169 -25.31 22.59 16.36
CA SER A 169 -24.68 22.50 15.03
C SER A 169 -25.65 22.03 13.93
N VAL A 170 -26.59 21.16 14.31
CA VAL A 170 -27.65 20.65 13.42
C VAL A 170 -28.75 21.69 13.24
N LEU A 171 -29.14 22.42 14.30
CA LEU A 171 -30.11 23.50 14.21
C LEU A 171 -29.60 24.71 13.40
N ALA A 172 -28.28 24.85 13.26
CA ALA A 172 -27.61 25.91 12.50
C ALA A 172 -27.32 25.56 11.02
N GLN A 173 -27.81 24.42 10.52
CA GLN A 173 -27.63 24.05 9.11
C GLN A 173 -28.28 25.05 8.15
N THR A 174 -27.64 25.28 7.00
CA THR A 174 -28.21 26.06 5.88
C THR A 174 -29.44 25.37 5.27
N TYR A 175 -29.48 24.04 5.33
CA TYR A 175 -30.63 23.24 4.91
C TYR A 175 -31.64 23.07 6.05
N ASP A 176 -32.82 23.69 5.91
CA ASP A 176 -33.82 23.77 6.99
C ASP A 176 -34.75 22.54 7.15
N ASN A 177 -34.93 21.72 6.10
CA ASN A 177 -35.91 20.63 6.09
C ASN A 177 -35.32 19.36 6.73
N ILE A 178 -35.07 19.46 8.04
CA ILE A 178 -34.43 18.46 8.87
C ILE A 178 -35.35 17.99 10.00
N GLU A 179 -35.20 16.72 10.39
CA GLU A 179 -35.63 16.21 11.70
C GLU A 179 -34.40 15.72 12.47
N ILE A 180 -34.45 15.77 13.81
CA ILE A 180 -33.39 15.31 14.69
C ILE A 180 -33.93 14.17 15.55
N VAL A 181 -33.31 13.00 15.42
CA VAL A 181 -33.70 11.76 16.11
C VAL A 181 -32.60 11.40 17.11
N VAL A 182 -32.78 11.84 18.36
CA VAL A 182 -31.84 11.55 19.45
C VAL A 182 -32.24 10.23 20.11
N VAL A 183 -31.29 9.28 20.20
CA VAL A 183 -31.54 7.97 20.82
C VAL A 183 -30.56 7.70 21.96
N GLY A 184 -31.08 7.63 23.17
CA GLY A 184 -30.35 7.24 24.37
C GLY A 184 -30.10 5.73 24.44
N ASP A 185 -28.89 5.34 24.85
CA ASP A 185 -28.45 3.95 25.05
C ASP A 185 -28.64 3.50 26.50
N ALA A 186 -29.90 3.49 26.97
CA ALA A 186 -30.23 3.55 28.40
C ALA A 186 -29.55 4.75 29.09
N ALA A 187 -29.57 5.89 28.39
CA ALA A 187 -29.05 7.17 28.85
C ALA A 187 -29.74 7.65 30.14
N PRO A 188 -29.06 8.44 30.99
CA PRO A 188 -29.64 8.99 32.21
C PRO A 188 -30.63 10.12 31.90
N GLU A 189 -31.39 10.55 32.90
CA GLU A 189 -32.50 11.50 32.71
C GLU A 189 -32.03 12.87 32.20
N GLU A 190 -30.80 13.25 32.55
CA GLU A 190 -30.11 14.46 32.09
C GLU A 190 -30.00 14.53 30.56
N ALA A 191 -29.89 13.40 29.86
CA ALA A 191 -29.90 13.36 28.40
C ALA A 191 -31.28 13.73 27.82
N ARG A 192 -32.38 13.28 28.44
CA ARG A 192 -33.73 13.73 28.06
C ARG A 192 -33.90 15.23 28.30
N ALA A 193 -33.51 15.69 29.50
CA ALA A 193 -33.61 17.09 29.87
C ALA A 193 -32.78 18.02 28.96
N ALA A 194 -31.61 17.54 28.48
CA ALA A 194 -30.79 18.23 27.50
C ALA A 194 -31.48 18.42 26.15
N VAL A 195 -32.24 17.42 25.68
CA VAL A 195 -33.03 17.49 24.44
C VAL A 195 -34.28 18.36 24.61
N GLU A 196 -35.05 18.16 25.68
CA GLU A 196 -36.30 18.89 25.95
C GLU A 196 -36.07 20.41 26.17
N TRP A 197 -34.84 20.79 26.54
CA TRP A 197 -34.43 22.20 26.71
C TRP A 197 -34.70 23.06 25.47
N PHE A 198 -34.51 22.52 24.25
CA PHE A 198 -34.64 23.26 23.00
C PHE A 198 -36.09 23.61 22.64
N ARG A 199 -37.05 22.78 23.03
CA ARG A 199 -38.48 22.91 22.68
C ARG A 199 -38.78 23.02 21.17
N ASP A 200 -37.86 22.56 20.32
CA ASP A 200 -38.01 22.56 18.86
C ASP A 200 -38.75 21.28 18.44
N PRO A 201 -39.89 21.38 17.72
CA PRO A 201 -40.71 20.21 17.35
C PRO A 201 -40.04 19.28 16.32
N ARG A 202 -38.91 19.68 15.72
CA ARG A 202 -38.10 18.82 14.84
C ARG A 202 -37.29 17.79 15.62
N ILE A 203 -37.15 17.96 16.94
CA ILE A 203 -36.30 17.12 17.77
C ILE A 203 -37.14 16.09 18.53
N THR A 204 -36.76 14.82 18.39
CA THR A 204 -37.37 13.71 19.13
C THR A 204 -36.32 13.03 19.99
N PHE A 205 -36.73 12.56 21.17
CA PHE A 205 -35.91 11.73 22.06
C PHE A 205 -36.56 10.37 22.26
N HIS A 206 -35.80 9.31 22.03
CA HIS A 206 -36.13 7.95 22.46
C HIS A 206 -35.01 7.43 23.36
N ASN A 207 -35.31 6.55 24.33
CA ASN A 207 -34.29 5.94 25.18
C ASN A 207 -34.50 4.43 25.18
N LEU A 208 -33.44 3.68 24.86
CA LEU A 208 -33.43 2.23 24.91
C LEU A 208 -33.59 1.73 26.36
N PRO A 209 -34.28 0.60 26.58
CA PRO A 209 -34.55 0.08 27.92
C PRO A 209 -33.32 -0.59 28.59
N TYR A 210 -32.28 -0.90 27.81
CA TYR A 210 -31.02 -1.47 28.28
C TYR A 210 -29.88 -1.04 27.36
N ARG A 211 -28.65 -1.15 27.88
CA ARG A 211 -27.40 -0.78 27.20
C ARG A 211 -26.78 -1.98 26.50
N GLY A 212 -26.33 -1.83 25.25
CA GLY A 212 -25.64 -2.91 24.51
C GLY A 212 -26.57 -4.01 23.97
N PRO A 213 -26.09 -5.24 23.70
CA PRO A 213 -24.93 -5.89 24.33
C PRO A 213 -23.59 -5.58 23.63
N TYR A 214 -22.72 -4.82 24.30
CA TYR A 214 -21.41 -4.49 23.77
C TYR A 214 -20.33 -5.53 24.13
N PRO A 215 -19.25 -5.63 23.35
CA PRO A 215 -18.04 -6.32 23.77
C PRO A 215 -17.38 -5.64 24.98
N ALA A 216 -16.49 -6.37 25.65
CA ALA A 216 -15.66 -5.82 26.72
C ALA A 216 -14.55 -4.92 26.17
N GLU A 217 -13.95 -4.12 27.05
CA GLU A 217 -12.70 -3.42 26.73
C GLU A 217 -11.59 -4.41 26.33
N PRO A 218 -10.72 -4.07 25.35
CA PRO A 218 -10.55 -2.75 24.74
C PRO A 218 -11.29 -2.56 23.40
N THR A 219 -12.24 -3.43 23.03
CA THR A 219 -12.94 -3.34 21.73
C THR A 219 -14.31 -2.65 21.80
N LEU A 220 -14.73 -2.18 22.98
CA LEU A 220 -15.98 -1.43 23.17
C LEU A 220 -16.10 -0.22 22.22
N TRP A 221 -15.04 0.58 22.09
CA TRP A 221 -15.05 1.81 21.31
C TRP A 221 -15.29 1.59 19.80
N LEU A 222 -15.02 0.39 19.29
CA LEU A 222 -15.23 0.05 17.87
C LEU A 222 -16.71 0.06 17.47
N VAL A 223 -17.62 -0.22 18.42
CA VAL A 223 -19.06 -0.46 18.14
C VAL A 223 -19.97 0.26 19.15
N ALA A 224 -19.43 1.20 19.93
CA ALA A 224 -20.19 1.96 20.91
C ALA A 224 -21.17 2.90 20.21
N GLY A 225 -22.46 2.81 20.54
CA GLY A 225 -23.51 3.57 19.84
C GLY A 225 -24.18 2.80 18.68
N THR A 226 -23.75 1.58 18.35
CA THR A 226 -24.42 0.73 17.35
C THR A 226 -25.93 0.54 17.61
N PRO A 227 -26.39 0.07 18.80
CA PRO A 227 -27.83 -0.10 19.09
C PRO A 227 -28.67 1.19 18.99
N PRO A 228 -28.31 2.33 19.61
CA PRO A 228 -29.09 3.57 19.49
C PRO A 228 -29.07 4.15 18.08
N TYR A 229 -27.95 4.04 17.34
CA TYR A 229 -27.88 4.51 15.95
C TYR A 229 -28.85 3.73 15.05
N ASN A 230 -28.78 2.38 15.06
CA ASN A 230 -29.67 1.54 14.26
C ASN A 230 -31.15 1.77 14.61
N GLU A 231 -31.47 2.02 15.88
CA GLU A 231 -32.82 2.38 16.30
C GLU A 231 -33.24 3.78 15.82
N GLY A 232 -32.31 4.73 15.77
CA GLY A 232 -32.54 6.05 15.17
C GLY A 232 -32.82 5.97 13.67
N VAL A 233 -32.08 5.15 12.93
CA VAL A 233 -32.31 4.87 11.50
C VAL A 233 -33.68 4.22 11.25
N ARG A 234 -34.15 3.35 12.17
CA ARG A 234 -35.51 2.79 12.11
C ARG A 234 -36.62 3.81 12.40
N ARG A 235 -36.32 4.85 13.18
CA ARG A 235 -37.26 5.95 13.53
C ARG A 235 -37.26 7.10 12.53
N ALA A 236 -36.16 7.28 11.80
CA ALA A 236 -35.99 8.29 10.77
C ALA A 236 -37.07 8.19 9.67
N SER A 237 -37.76 9.29 9.41
CA SER A 237 -38.82 9.46 8.42
C SER A 237 -38.34 10.10 7.09
N GLY A 238 -37.12 10.67 7.10
CA GLY A 238 -36.49 11.32 5.96
C GLY A 238 -36.21 10.41 4.76
N ARG A 239 -35.94 11.05 3.62
CA ARG A 239 -35.42 10.38 2.41
C ARG A 239 -33.91 10.18 2.46
N TRP A 240 -33.24 11.02 3.25
CA TRP A 240 -31.82 10.96 3.52
C TRP A 240 -31.59 10.89 5.03
N ILE A 241 -30.52 10.24 5.45
CA ILE A 241 -30.13 10.07 6.84
C ILE A 241 -28.66 10.44 6.99
N THR A 242 -28.29 11.10 8.08
CA THR A 242 -26.89 11.35 8.48
C THR A 242 -26.73 11.10 9.98
N ARG A 243 -25.52 10.74 10.42
CA ARG A 243 -25.16 10.53 11.83
C ARG A 243 -24.43 11.77 12.36
N LEU A 244 -24.65 12.10 13.63
CA LEU A 244 -23.75 12.96 14.39
C LEU A 244 -23.58 12.39 15.79
N ASP A 245 -22.35 12.21 16.25
CA ASP A 245 -22.09 11.78 17.64
C ASP A 245 -22.26 12.95 18.62
N ASP A 246 -22.58 12.65 19.88
CA ASP A 246 -23.06 13.66 20.84
C ASP A 246 -21.97 14.62 21.36
N ASP A 247 -20.70 14.35 21.06
CA ASP A 247 -19.54 15.25 21.21
C ASP A 247 -19.09 15.96 19.93
N ASP A 248 -19.70 15.73 18.77
CA ASP A 248 -19.27 16.32 17.50
C ASP A 248 -20.09 17.55 17.07
N ALA A 249 -19.66 18.24 15.99
CA ALA A 249 -20.40 19.33 15.38
C ALA A 249 -20.42 19.24 13.84
N PHE A 250 -21.60 19.35 13.22
CA PHE A 250 -21.69 19.63 11.80
C PHE A 250 -21.26 21.07 11.48
N ARG A 251 -20.63 21.25 10.32
CA ARG A 251 -20.41 22.58 9.74
C ARG A 251 -21.68 23.12 9.09
N PRO A 252 -21.87 24.45 8.97
CA PRO A 252 -23.15 25.03 8.58
C PRO A 252 -23.71 24.51 7.25
N GLU A 253 -22.84 24.18 6.29
CA GLU A 253 -23.21 23.68 4.98
C GLU A 253 -23.14 22.14 4.84
N HIS A 254 -22.99 21.37 5.93
CA HIS A 254 -22.85 19.90 5.91
C HIS A 254 -23.97 19.24 5.10
N VAL A 255 -25.23 19.45 5.51
CA VAL A 255 -26.38 18.75 4.92
C VAL A 255 -26.60 19.19 3.48
N GLU A 256 -26.55 20.51 3.21
CA GLU A 256 -26.76 21.07 1.87
C GLU A 256 -25.74 20.52 0.87
N ARG A 257 -24.45 20.54 1.21
CA ARG A 257 -23.37 20.15 0.28
C ARG A 257 -23.36 18.65 -0.01
N LEU A 258 -23.58 17.81 1.00
CA LEU A 258 -23.65 16.37 0.81
C LEU A 258 -24.91 15.98 0.03
N LEU A 259 -26.05 16.62 0.31
CA LEU A 259 -27.31 16.39 -0.40
C LEU A 259 -27.21 16.80 -1.88
N ASP A 260 -26.69 17.99 -2.16
CA ASP A 260 -26.51 18.46 -3.54
C ASP A 260 -25.54 17.59 -4.32
N HIS A 261 -24.41 17.19 -3.72
CA HIS A 261 -23.47 16.28 -4.36
C HIS A 261 -24.10 14.90 -4.63
N ALA A 262 -24.79 14.34 -3.63
CA ALA A 262 -25.48 13.06 -3.78
C ALA A 262 -26.55 13.10 -4.88
N ARG A 263 -27.36 14.15 -4.92
CA ARG A 263 -28.42 14.30 -5.94
C ARG A 263 -27.86 14.53 -7.34
N LYS A 264 -26.89 15.44 -7.47
CA LYS A 264 -26.25 15.78 -8.75
C LYS A 264 -25.59 14.57 -9.42
N HIS A 265 -24.90 13.74 -8.64
CA HIS A 265 -24.18 12.56 -9.14
C HIS A 265 -24.95 11.24 -8.95
N ARG A 266 -26.24 11.32 -8.56
CA ARG A 266 -27.13 10.19 -8.24
C ARG A 266 -26.53 9.16 -7.27
N LEU A 267 -25.71 9.62 -6.33
CA LEU A 267 -25.09 8.80 -5.30
C LEU A 267 -26.13 8.31 -4.29
N GLU A 268 -25.83 7.22 -3.64
CA GLU A 268 -26.60 6.65 -2.53
C GLU A 268 -25.95 6.95 -1.18
N MET A 269 -24.69 7.37 -1.20
CA MET A 269 -23.94 7.91 -0.07
C MET A 269 -23.01 9.01 -0.59
N ALA A 270 -23.00 10.16 0.08
CA ALA A 270 -22.01 11.21 -0.11
C ALA A 270 -21.32 11.50 1.22
N TYR A 271 -20.01 11.77 1.21
CA TYR A 271 -19.27 12.15 2.41
C TYR A 271 -18.26 13.27 2.12
N GLY A 272 -17.75 13.92 3.16
CA GLY A 272 -16.74 14.98 3.06
C GLY A 272 -15.48 14.72 3.89
N LEU A 273 -14.65 15.75 4.00
CA LEU A 273 -13.50 15.78 4.90
C LEU A 273 -13.95 16.01 6.35
N ILE A 274 -13.22 15.42 7.29
CA ILE A 274 -13.39 15.55 8.74
C ILE A 274 -12.29 16.46 9.28
N CYS A 275 -12.66 17.47 10.07
CA CYS A 275 -11.69 18.24 10.86
C CYS A 275 -11.58 17.64 12.26
N GLN A 276 -10.53 16.88 12.51
CA GLN A 276 -10.24 16.28 13.80
C GLN A 276 -9.55 17.30 14.71
N HIS A 277 -10.18 17.66 15.82
CA HIS A 277 -9.64 18.58 16.82
C HIS A 277 -8.88 17.83 17.91
N MET A 278 -7.62 18.20 18.11
CA MET A 278 -6.71 17.56 19.07
C MET A 278 -6.61 18.37 20.39
N PRO A 279 -6.30 17.73 21.54
CA PRO A 279 -6.26 18.43 22.84
C PRO A 279 -5.22 19.53 22.99
N ASP A 280 -4.18 19.54 22.16
CA ASP A 280 -3.16 20.57 22.09
C ASP A 280 -3.57 21.79 21.22
N GLY A 281 -4.74 21.71 20.57
CA GLY A 281 -5.26 22.70 19.65
C GLY A 281 -4.85 22.51 18.19
N ALA A 282 -4.15 21.41 17.86
CA ALA A 282 -3.95 21.04 16.46
C ALA A 282 -5.28 20.62 15.81
N VAL A 283 -5.39 20.84 14.50
CA VAL A 283 -6.51 20.36 13.69
C VAL A 283 -5.93 19.56 12.53
N GLU A 284 -6.33 18.30 12.45
CA GLU A 284 -5.97 17.40 11.35
C GLU A 284 -7.18 17.25 10.41
N VAL A 285 -6.92 17.14 9.11
CA VAL A 285 -7.97 16.94 8.10
C VAL A 285 -7.90 15.50 7.61
N LEU A 286 -8.90 14.71 7.95
CA LEU A 286 -9.03 13.31 7.50
C LEU A 286 -10.01 13.23 6.32
N GLY A 287 -9.77 12.27 5.44
CA GLY A 287 -10.66 11.94 4.35
C GLY A 287 -9.93 11.82 3.02
N ARG A 288 -10.19 10.73 2.31
CA ARG A 288 -9.76 10.52 0.92
C ARG A 288 -10.85 9.81 0.12
N PHE A 289 -10.72 9.80 -1.21
CA PHE A 289 -11.54 8.98 -2.10
C PHE A 289 -10.65 7.94 -2.81
N PRO A 290 -10.95 6.61 -2.72
CA PRO A 290 -12.09 5.99 -2.04
C PRO A 290 -12.04 6.16 -0.52
N PRO A 291 -13.16 6.01 0.20
CA PRO A 291 -13.12 5.98 1.66
C PRO A 291 -12.17 4.85 2.12
N GLY A 292 -11.43 5.10 3.20
CA GLY A 292 -10.44 4.17 3.75
C GLY A 292 -10.55 4.09 5.27
N LEU A 293 -9.98 3.04 5.86
CA LEU A 293 -9.85 2.94 7.31
C LEU A 293 -9.05 4.15 7.83
N HIS A 294 -9.49 4.75 8.95
CA HIS A 294 -8.95 6.01 9.50
C HIS A 294 -9.02 7.24 8.56
N GLN A 295 -9.63 7.11 7.38
CA GLN A 295 -9.81 8.15 6.35
C GLN A 295 -11.29 8.28 5.94
N PHE A 296 -12.18 7.82 6.82
CA PHE A 296 -13.63 7.86 6.69
C PHE A 296 -14.24 7.87 8.10
N GLY A 297 -15.41 8.47 8.25
CA GLY A 297 -16.20 8.49 9.46
C GLY A 297 -17.66 8.77 9.13
N THR A 298 -18.59 8.03 9.77
CA THR A 298 -20.04 8.14 9.49
C THR A 298 -20.61 9.53 9.80
N GLN A 299 -19.99 10.30 10.70
CA GLN A 299 -20.36 11.68 11.01
C GLN A 299 -20.03 12.68 9.88
N ALA A 300 -19.30 12.27 8.84
CA ALA A 300 -19.05 13.07 7.65
C ALA A 300 -19.94 12.68 6.46
N ALA A 301 -20.91 11.79 6.66
CA ALA A 301 -21.65 11.13 5.58
C ALA A 301 -23.16 11.36 5.62
N LEU A 302 -23.76 11.37 4.42
CA LEU A 302 -25.19 11.43 4.16
C LEU A 302 -25.58 10.24 3.28
N TYR A 303 -26.62 9.50 3.69
CA TYR A 303 -27.06 8.24 3.10
C TYR A 303 -28.48 8.36 2.55
N HIS A 304 -28.76 7.69 1.44
CA HIS A 304 -30.13 7.37 1.03
C HIS A 304 -30.79 6.53 2.14
N ALA A 305 -31.98 6.91 2.61
CA ALA A 305 -32.61 6.29 3.78
C ALA A 305 -32.83 4.78 3.61
N GLY A 306 -33.08 4.30 2.38
CA GLY A 306 -33.19 2.87 2.09
C GLY A 306 -31.84 2.14 2.24
N VAL A 307 -30.73 2.80 1.90
CA VAL A 307 -29.37 2.24 2.05
C VAL A 307 -28.99 2.18 3.53
N ALA A 308 -29.19 3.26 4.29
CA ALA A 308 -28.97 3.24 5.75
C ALA A 308 -29.76 2.14 6.47
N ARG A 309 -30.95 1.78 5.99
CA ARG A 309 -31.79 0.69 6.54
C ARG A 309 -31.39 -0.73 6.09
N ILE A 310 -30.63 -0.87 5.00
CA ILE A 310 -30.08 -2.17 4.57
C ILE A 310 -28.77 -2.46 5.30
N PHE A 311 -27.93 -1.43 5.45
CA PHE A 311 -26.60 -1.53 6.03
C PHE A 311 -26.59 -0.99 7.46
N GLU A 312 -27.19 -1.72 8.39
CA GLU A 312 -27.07 -1.43 9.83
C GLU A 312 -25.59 -1.57 10.29
N PHE A 313 -25.22 -0.87 11.39
CA PHE A 313 -23.98 -1.16 12.12
C PHE A 313 -24.09 -2.54 12.79
N ASP A 314 -22.97 -3.27 12.90
CA ASP A 314 -22.96 -4.59 13.52
C ASP A 314 -21.99 -4.65 14.71
N LEU A 315 -22.47 -5.13 15.84
CA LEU A 315 -21.68 -5.33 17.05
C LEU A 315 -20.55 -6.36 16.85
N ALA A 316 -20.67 -7.23 15.84
CA ALA A 316 -19.65 -8.19 15.49
C ALA A 316 -18.45 -7.59 14.73
N ASP A 317 -18.54 -6.36 14.20
CA ASP A 317 -17.39 -5.67 13.58
C ASP A 317 -16.21 -5.57 14.59
N ALA A 318 -16.52 -5.37 15.88
CA ALA A 318 -15.54 -5.41 16.98
C ALA A 318 -14.83 -6.77 17.17
N ALA A 319 -15.45 -7.90 16.79
CA ALA A 319 -14.81 -9.21 16.85
C ALA A 319 -13.76 -9.40 15.73
N PHE A 320 -13.83 -8.58 14.69
CA PHE A 320 -12.86 -8.51 13.60
C PHE A 320 -11.85 -7.36 13.78
N GLY A 321 -11.92 -6.61 14.89
CA GLY A 321 -11.07 -5.44 15.13
C GLY A 321 -11.41 -4.23 14.24
N VAL A 322 -12.61 -4.21 13.65
CA VAL A 322 -13.07 -3.19 12.70
C VAL A 322 -14.03 -2.21 13.40
N PRO A 323 -13.87 -0.89 13.24
CA PRO A 323 -14.87 0.10 13.66
C PRO A 323 -16.20 -0.04 12.91
N ASP A 324 -17.34 0.24 13.55
CA ASP A 324 -18.69 0.02 13.00
C ASP A 324 -18.97 0.85 11.73
N ASP A 325 -18.44 2.07 11.68
CA ASP A 325 -18.51 2.95 10.52
C ASP A 325 -17.76 2.42 9.30
N TRP A 326 -16.55 1.88 9.49
CA TRP A 326 -15.78 1.23 8.43
C TRP A 326 -16.38 -0.12 8.04
N GLY A 327 -16.84 -0.93 9.00
CA GLY A 327 -17.54 -2.19 8.74
C GLY A 327 -18.77 -1.99 7.86
N GLN A 328 -19.59 -0.98 8.18
CA GLN A 328 -20.71 -0.57 7.34
C GLN A 328 -20.26 -0.12 5.94
N CYS A 329 -19.24 0.76 5.86
CA CYS A 329 -18.74 1.27 4.58
C CYS A 329 -18.23 0.13 3.67
N LEU A 330 -17.51 -0.85 4.23
CA LEU A 330 -17.06 -2.05 3.53
C LEU A 330 -18.25 -2.87 3.00
N ARG A 331 -19.30 -3.11 3.81
CA ARG A 331 -20.52 -3.81 3.38
C ARG A 331 -21.23 -3.08 2.23
N MET A 332 -21.29 -1.74 2.28
CA MET A 332 -21.84 -0.90 1.22
C MET A 332 -21.04 -1.01 -0.09
N LEU A 333 -19.71 -0.89 -0.03
CA LEU A 333 -18.81 -1.02 -1.18
C LEU A 333 -18.94 -2.41 -1.84
N ARG A 334 -18.96 -3.48 -1.03
CA ARG A 334 -19.15 -4.88 -1.47
C ARG A 334 -20.47 -5.11 -2.18
N ALA A 335 -21.56 -4.51 -1.70
CA ALA A 335 -22.86 -4.60 -2.35
C ALA A 335 -22.91 -3.83 -3.69
N GLY A 336 -22.10 -2.77 -3.83
CA GLY A 336 -22.06 -1.89 -4.98
C GLY A 336 -22.92 -0.63 -4.80
N VAL A 337 -22.95 -0.06 -3.59
CA VAL A 337 -23.55 1.25 -3.29
C VAL A 337 -22.79 2.34 -4.04
N ARG A 338 -23.50 3.33 -4.61
CA ARG A 338 -22.90 4.47 -5.30
C ARG A 338 -22.42 5.50 -4.27
N ILE A 339 -21.10 5.55 -4.07
CA ILE A 339 -20.45 6.43 -3.09
C ILE A 339 -19.71 7.55 -3.83
N GLY A 340 -19.73 8.77 -3.31
CA GLY A 340 -18.90 9.87 -3.79
C GLY A 340 -18.48 10.81 -2.66
N MET A 341 -17.48 11.64 -2.93
CA MET A 341 -16.87 12.52 -1.93
C MET A 341 -16.89 13.98 -2.38
N VAL A 342 -17.16 14.89 -1.46
CA VAL A 342 -16.84 16.31 -1.60
C VAL A 342 -15.47 16.59 -0.99
N GLU A 343 -14.59 17.26 -1.74
CA GLU A 343 -13.28 17.73 -1.24
C GLU A 343 -13.46 18.97 -0.35
N SER A 344 -14.15 18.80 0.77
CA SER A 344 -14.41 19.88 1.72
C SER A 344 -14.80 19.37 3.10
N GLU A 345 -14.39 20.14 4.09
CA GLU A 345 -14.62 19.93 5.51
C GLU A 345 -16.11 20.11 5.84
N VAL A 346 -16.77 19.04 6.31
CA VAL A 346 -18.22 19.01 6.60
C VAL A 346 -18.55 18.77 8.08
N VAL A 347 -17.58 18.33 8.89
CA VAL A 347 -17.78 18.01 10.30
C VAL A 347 -16.52 18.32 11.09
N ASP A 348 -16.70 18.80 12.32
CA ASP A 348 -15.66 18.99 13.32
C ASP A 348 -15.78 17.88 14.37
N TYR A 349 -14.77 17.00 14.40
CA TYR A 349 -14.68 15.76 15.18
C TYR A 349 -13.81 15.94 16.43
N TYR A 350 -14.27 15.45 17.58
CA TYR A 350 -13.57 15.57 18.87
C TYR A 350 -13.30 14.17 19.48
N PRO A 351 -12.11 13.55 19.24
CA PRO A 351 -11.88 12.15 19.60
C PRO A 351 -11.98 11.89 21.11
N SER A 352 -13.04 11.21 21.56
CA SER A 352 -13.37 11.04 22.98
C SER A 352 -12.28 10.39 23.85
N LEU A 353 -11.38 9.58 23.26
CA LEU A 353 -10.21 9.02 23.94
C LEU A 353 -9.14 10.07 24.33
N LEU A 354 -9.10 11.20 23.63
CA LEU A 354 -8.11 12.26 23.82
C LEU A 354 -8.62 13.37 24.77
N TRP A 355 -9.94 13.57 24.84
CA TRP A 355 -10.59 14.57 25.67
C TRP A 355 -11.01 13.96 27.03
N GLY A 356 -10.11 14.04 28.02
CA GLY A 356 -10.34 13.46 29.36
C GLY A 356 -11.71 13.81 29.97
N ARG A 357 -12.45 12.78 30.39
CA ARG A 357 -13.87 12.87 30.79
C ARG A 357 -14.15 14.04 31.75
N PRO A 358 -15.01 15.01 31.38
CA PRO A 358 -15.42 16.09 32.28
C PRO A 358 -16.17 15.54 33.50
N GLY A 359 -15.51 15.53 34.67
CA GLY A 359 -16.09 15.06 35.93
C GLY A 359 -15.33 13.91 36.62
N ALA A 360 -14.32 13.32 35.98
CA ALA A 360 -13.55 12.20 36.56
C ALA A 360 -12.43 12.61 37.56
N ASN A 361 -12.50 13.82 38.14
CA ASN A 361 -11.60 14.26 39.20
C ASN A 361 -12.25 14.08 40.57
N ASP A 362 -12.11 12.88 41.12
CA ASP A 362 -11.71 12.65 42.52
C ASP A 362 -11.38 11.15 42.72
N ASN A 363 -10.10 10.83 42.98
CA ASN A 363 -9.57 9.51 43.35
C ASN A 363 -9.44 8.36 42.30
N ASP A 364 -8.75 8.56 41.17
CA ASP A 364 -7.96 7.44 40.57
C ASP A 364 -6.57 7.88 40.08
N GLY A 365 -5.73 8.29 41.03
CA GLY A 365 -4.36 8.69 40.78
C GLY A 365 -3.40 7.51 40.61
N ALA A 366 -3.48 6.73 39.52
CA ALA A 366 -2.35 5.97 38.94
C ALA A 366 -2.70 5.15 37.68
N ARG A 367 -2.85 5.77 36.50
CA ARG A 367 -2.80 5.06 35.20
C ARG A 367 -2.11 5.90 34.12
N ARG A 368 -0.78 5.76 34.03
CA ARG A 368 -0.05 6.07 32.79
C ARG A 368 -0.07 4.82 31.91
N SER A 369 -0.82 4.84 30.82
CA SER A 369 -0.62 3.85 29.75
C SER A 369 0.76 4.05 29.11
N PRO A 370 1.46 2.97 28.71
CA PRO A 370 2.75 3.10 28.07
C PRO A 370 2.60 3.71 26.67
N ALA A 371 3.57 4.53 26.27
CA ALA A 371 3.68 4.94 24.87
C ALA A 371 3.92 3.69 24.01
N VAL A 372 3.06 3.48 23.00
CA VAL A 372 3.34 2.51 21.93
C VAL A 372 4.45 3.12 21.09
N ALA A 373 5.64 2.53 21.17
CA ALA A 373 6.78 2.97 20.39
C ALA A 373 6.63 2.45 18.95
N ASP A 374 6.57 3.37 18.00
CA ASP A 374 6.68 3.11 16.57
C ASP A 374 8.07 2.50 16.24
N PRO A 375 8.15 1.28 15.65
CA PRO A 375 9.40 0.64 15.31
C PRO A 375 9.73 0.82 13.82
N HIS A 376 9.95 2.05 13.38
CA HIS A 376 10.63 2.34 12.10
C HIS A 376 12.14 2.52 12.30
N PRO A 377 12.99 1.53 11.95
CA PRO A 377 14.41 1.74 11.72
C PRO A 377 14.70 1.97 10.23
N ASP A 378 15.55 2.96 9.95
CA ASP A 378 16.18 3.22 8.66
C ASP A 378 16.62 1.95 7.92
N ARG A 379 16.40 1.93 6.60
CA ARG A 379 17.09 1.03 5.67
C ARG A 379 17.68 1.76 4.47
N THR A 380 18.78 2.47 4.71
CA THR A 380 19.71 2.84 3.64
C THR A 380 20.71 1.71 3.34
N ALA A 381 20.93 1.47 2.04
CA ALA A 381 22.11 0.84 1.42
C ALA A 381 22.34 -0.69 1.54
N ALA A 382 22.03 -1.37 0.40
CA ALA A 382 22.89 -2.29 -0.36
C ALA A 382 23.42 -3.63 0.24
N SER A 383 23.20 -4.71 -0.51
CA SER A 383 24.32 -5.41 -1.20
C SER A 383 23.81 -6.30 -2.36
N GLN A 384 24.73 -6.80 -3.19
CA GLN A 384 24.46 -7.57 -4.42
C GLN A 384 24.63 -9.08 -4.23
N ALA A 385 23.74 -9.85 -4.84
CA ALA A 385 24.00 -11.16 -5.46
C ALA A 385 22.83 -11.43 -6.44
N GLY A 386 22.96 -12.08 -7.60
CA GLY A 386 24.07 -12.87 -8.12
C GLY A 386 23.51 -13.94 -9.06
N GLY A 387 22.67 -13.54 -10.04
CA GLY A 387 21.94 -14.45 -10.92
C GLY A 387 22.45 -14.39 -12.37
N SER A 388 22.81 -15.53 -12.94
CA SER A 388 23.37 -15.64 -14.30
C SER A 388 22.28 -15.45 -15.38
N GLY A 389 22.07 -14.20 -15.81
CA GLY A 389 21.26 -13.86 -16.98
C GLY A 389 22.08 -13.75 -18.27
N ARG A 390 21.51 -14.20 -19.39
CA ARG A 390 22.01 -13.84 -20.75
C ARG A 390 22.02 -12.29 -20.91
N PRO A 391 22.87 -11.73 -21.78
CA PRO A 391 22.95 -10.28 -21.95
C PRO A 391 21.58 -9.69 -22.32
N ARG A 392 21.12 -8.71 -21.54
CA ARG A 392 19.92 -7.93 -21.83
C ARG A 392 20.14 -7.03 -23.04
N ASP A 393 19.11 -6.91 -23.88
CA ASP A 393 19.01 -5.81 -24.84
C ASP A 393 18.79 -4.49 -24.06
N PRO A 394 19.62 -3.45 -24.26
CA PRO A 394 19.47 -2.17 -23.58
C PRO A 394 18.28 -1.31 -24.10
N SER A 395 17.50 -1.75 -25.08
CA SER A 395 16.35 -0.99 -25.61
C SER A 395 15.02 -1.20 -24.88
N ALA A 396 14.91 -2.22 -24.01
CA ALA A 396 13.65 -2.53 -23.31
C ALA A 396 13.49 -1.71 -22.01
N PRO A 397 12.29 -1.13 -21.74
CA PRO A 397 12.01 -0.50 -20.45
C PRO A 397 12.02 -1.54 -19.31
N PRO A 398 12.34 -1.14 -18.06
CA PRO A 398 12.43 -2.08 -16.95
C PRO A 398 11.07 -2.73 -16.65
N GLY A 399 11.05 -4.06 -16.49
CA GLY A 399 9.93 -4.78 -15.86
C GLY A 399 9.01 -5.61 -16.76
N TYR A 400 9.17 -5.57 -18.08
CA TYR A 400 8.46 -6.48 -18.98
C TYR A 400 9.28 -7.76 -19.21
N GLY A 401 8.75 -8.90 -18.73
CA GLY A 401 9.25 -10.24 -19.00
C GLY A 401 8.20 -11.12 -19.72
N PRO A 402 8.59 -12.24 -20.35
CA PRO A 402 7.66 -13.09 -21.10
C PRO A 402 6.47 -13.57 -20.26
N ASP A 403 6.76 -14.07 -19.06
CA ASP A 403 5.79 -14.63 -18.11
C ASP A 403 4.70 -13.63 -17.67
N THR A 404 4.95 -12.33 -17.85
CA THR A 404 4.02 -11.24 -17.49
C THR A 404 2.95 -11.00 -18.57
N TYR A 405 3.30 -11.21 -19.85
CA TYR A 405 2.35 -11.04 -20.95
C TYR A 405 1.31 -12.16 -21.00
N GLU A 406 1.68 -13.40 -20.68
CA GLU A 406 0.74 -14.54 -20.71
C GLU A 406 -0.45 -14.35 -19.75
N VAL A 407 -0.19 -13.84 -18.53
CA VAL A 407 -1.23 -13.56 -17.52
C VAL A 407 -2.14 -12.40 -17.94
N ILE A 408 -1.57 -11.34 -18.55
CA ILE A 408 -2.36 -10.22 -19.09
C ILE A 408 -3.24 -10.71 -20.26
N ALA A 409 -2.67 -11.49 -21.17
CA ALA A 409 -3.37 -12.02 -22.33
C ALA A 409 -4.53 -12.96 -21.94
N GLU A 410 -4.34 -13.82 -20.94
CA GLU A 410 -5.43 -14.68 -20.43
C GLU A 410 -6.57 -13.84 -19.82
N ALA A 411 -6.24 -12.84 -18.99
CA ALA A 411 -7.23 -11.93 -18.41
C ALA A 411 -7.94 -11.06 -19.46
N ALA A 412 -7.22 -10.58 -20.48
CA ALA A 412 -7.77 -9.84 -21.61
C ALA A 412 -8.74 -10.70 -22.43
N ARG A 413 -8.35 -11.93 -22.78
CA ARG A 413 -9.19 -12.88 -23.52
C ARG A 413 -10.49 -13.20 -22.79
N SER A 414 -10.40 -13.56 -21.50
CA SER A 414 -11.56 -13.90 -20.66
C SER A 414 -12.53 -12.72 -20.52
N ALA A 415 -12.01 -11.50 -20.38
CA ALA A 415 -12.85 -10.29 -20.35
C ALA A 415 -13.47 -9.97 -21.72
N ALA A 416 -12.72 -10.17 -22.81
CA ALA A 416 -13.16 -9.87 -24.17
C ALA A 416 -14.32 -10.77 -24.62
N GLU A 417 -14.35 -12.05 -24.22
CA GLU A 417 -15.48 -12.97 -24.44
C GLU A 417 -16.82 -12.45 -23.86
N VAL A 418 -16.76 -11.61 -22.82
CA VAL A 418 -17.96 -11.02 -22.18
C VAL A 418 -18.28 -9.65 -22.78
N VAL A 419 -17.25 -8.81 -22.91
CA VAL A 419 -17.39 -7.39 -23.25
C VAL A 419 -17.58 -7.17 -24.74
N ALA A 420 -16.83 -7.85 -25.62
CA ALA A 420 -16.92 -7.63 -27.06
C ALA A 420 -18.34 -7.92 -27.60
N PRO A 421 -19.03 -9.01 -27.22
CA PRO A 421 -20.43 -9.22 -27.61
C PRO A 421 -21.41 -8.20 -27.04
N ALA A 422 -21.10 -7.55 -25.91
CA ALA A 422 -21.93 -6.49 -25.34
C ALA A 422 -21.77 -5.18 -26.13
N VAL A 423 -20.53 -4.77 -26.41
CA VAL A 423 -20.20 -3.58 -27.22
C VAL A 423 -20.65 -3.76 -28.67
N TYR A 424 -20.48 -4.95 -29.24
CA TYR A 424 -20.92 -5.25 -30.61
C TYR A 424 -22.44 -5.11 -30.78
N ARG A 425 -23.27 -5.42 -29.76
CA ARG A 425 -24.72 -5.13 -29.82
C ARG A 425 -25.03 -3.64 -29.85
N LEU A 426 -24.20 -2.82 -29.21
CA LEU A 426 -24.41 -1.37 -29.07
C LEU A 426 -23.96 -0.57 -30.30
N VAL A 427 -22.87 -1.02 -30.93
CA VAL A 427 -22.15 -0.29 -32.01
C VAL A 427 -22.22 -1.01 -33.36
N GLN A 428 -22.22 -2.34 -33.39
CA GLN A 428 -22.08 -3.18 -34.59
C GLN A 428 -20.92 -2.76 -35.54
N PRO A 429 -19.69 -2.59 -35.02
CA PRO A 429 -18.57 -2.09 -35.81
C PRO A 429 -18.20 -3.08 -36.92
N ARG A 430 -17.91 -2.58 -38.12
CA ARG A 430 -17.27 -3.38 -39.19
C ARG A 430 -15.75 -3.26 -39.12
N SER A 431 -15.29 -2.12 -38.63
CA SER A 431 -13.88 -1.76 -38.48
C SER A 431 -13.54 -1.44 -37.03
N VAL A 432 -12.51 -2.09 -36.49
CA VAL A 432 -12.05 -1.90 -35.10
C VAL A 432 -10.54 -1.65 -35.08
N VAL A 433 -10.13 -0.61 -34.35
CA VAL A 433 -8.71 -0.33 -34.07
C VAL A 433 -8.46 -0.44 -32.56
N ASP A 434 -7.39 -1.09 -32.17
CA ASP A 434 -6.99 -1.27 -30.78
C ASP A 434 -5.65 -0.56 -30.54
N TYR A 435 -5.69 0.52 -29.77
CA TYR A 435 -4.57 1.43 -29.55
C TYR A 435 -3.97 1.12 -28.17
N GLY A 436 -2.92 0.30 -28.17
CA GLY A 436 -2.42 -0.46 -27.02
C GLY A 436 -2.83 -1.94 -27.04
N CYS A 437 -2.79 -2.58 -28.21
CA CYS A 437 -3.42 -3.90 -28.41
C CYS A 437 -2.69 -5.09 -27.77
N GLY A 438 -1.45 -4.92 -27.31
CA GLY A 438 -0.61 -6.05 -26.89
C GLY A 438 -0.51 -7.12 -27.98
N THR A 439 -0.88 -8.36 -27.64
CA THR A 439 -0.92 -9.51 -28.56
C THR A 439 -2.20 -9.62 -29.40
N GLY A 440 -3.23 -8.79 -29.12
CA GLY A 440 -4.42 -8.62 -29.97
C GLY A 440 -5.68 -9.37 -29.54
N GLU A 441 -5.79 -9.82 -28.29
CA GLU A 441 -6.91 -10.61 -27.77
C GLU A 441 -8.28 -9.95 -27.97
N TRP A 442 -8.35 -8.64 -27.74
CA TRP A 442 -9.59 -7.86 -27.89
C TRP A 442 -10.05 -7.82 -29.34
N LEU A 443 -9.14 -7.59 -30.29
CA LEU A 443 -9.41 -7.64 -31.73
C LEU A 443 -9.86 -9.04 -32.18
N ALA A 444 -9.28 -10.10 -31.64
CA ALA A 444 -9.72 -11.47 -31.90
C ALA A 444 -11.18 -11.71 -31.45
N ALA A 445 -11.58 -11.23 -30.28
CA ALA A 445 -12.98 -11.32 -29.83
C ALA A 445 -13.94 -10.48 -30.72
N PHE A 446 -13.51 -9.30 -31.18
CA PHE A 446 -14.31 -8.50 -32.12
C PHE A 446 -14.43 -9.14 -33.51
N ARG A 447 -13.43 -9.89 -33.97
CA ARG A 447 -13.51 -10.75 -35.17
C ARG A 447 -14.59 -11.80 -35.04
N GLU A 448 -14.61 -12.52 -33.91
CA GLU A 448 -15.61 -13.56 -33.63
C GLU A 448 -17.03 -13.00 -33.55
N CYS A 449 -17.20 -11.75 -33.11
CA CYS A 449 -18.48 -11.05 -33.14
C CYS A 449 -18.95 -10.66 -34.55
N GLY A 450 -18.03 -10.59 -35.53
CA GLY A 450 -18.33 -10.27 -36.94
C GLY A 450 -17.62 -9.04 -37.52
N SER A 451 -16.64 -8.46 -36.81
CA SER A 451 -15.86 -7.32 -37.33
C SER A 451 -14.90 -7.78 -38.43
N GLU A 452 -14.85 -7.05 -39.54
CA GLU A 452 -14.15 -7.45 -40.77
C GLU A 452 -12.74 -6.85 -40.84
N GLU A 453 -12.58 -5.57 -40.50
CA GLU A 453 -11.36 -4.80 -40.68
C GLU A 453 -10.71 -4.47 -39.33
N LEU A 454 -9.53 -5.00 -39.05
CA LEU A 454 -8.87 -4.86 -37.75
C LEU A 454 -7.51 -4.18 -37.88
N LEU A 455 -7.17 -3.35 -36.89
CA LEU A 455 -5.84 -2.77 -36.73
C LEU A 455 -5.43 -2.75 -35.25
N GLY A 456 -4.45 -3.57 -34.89
CA GLY A 456 -3.73 -3.47 -33.63
C GLY A 456 -2.56 -2.51 -33.74
N VAL A 457 -2.42 -1.60 -32.78
CA VAL A 457 -1.31 -0.65 -32.69
C VAL A 457 -0.68 -0.77 -31.30
N ASP A 458 0.60 -1.09 -31.25
CA ASP A 458 1.39 -1.16 -30.00
C ASP A 458 2.87 -0.94 -30.34
N GLY A 459 3.75 -0.88 -29.36
CA GLY A 459 5.17 -0.62 -29.59
C GLY A 459 5.93 -1.75 -30.27
N PRO A 460 7.15 -1.47 -30.79
CA PRO A 460 8.00 -2.45 -31.48
C PRO A 460 8.58 -3.53 -30.55
N TRP A 461 8.22 -3.55 -29.27
CA TRP A 461 8.60 -4.55 -28.28
C TRP A 461 7.68 -5.78 -28.24
N ILE A 462 6.51 -5.74 -28.90
CA ILE A 462 5.63 -6.90 -29.03
C ILE A 462 6.29 -7.96 -29.92
N ASP A 463 6.39 -9.19 -29.42
CA ASP A 463 6.88 -10.32 -30.20
C ASP A 463 5.81 -10.73 -31.23
N ALA A 464 6.13 -10.52 -32.51
CA ALA A 464 5.24 -10.84 -33.62
C ALA A 464 4.86 -12.34 -33.70
N SER A 465 5.59 -13.23 -33.03
CA SER A 465 5.25 -14.66 -32.92
C SER A 465 4.17 -14.97 -31.87
N GLN A 466 3.87 -14.03 -30.98
CA GLN A 466 2.83 -14.15 -29.95
C GLN A 466 1.48 -13.50 -30.36
N LEU A 467 1.43 -12.81 -31.50
CA LEU A 467 0.21 -12.18 -32.01
C LEU A 467 -0.91 -13.21 -32.26
N VAL A 468 -2.11 -12.94 -31.75
CA VAL A 468 -3.34 -13.72 -32.04
C VAL A 468 -4.14 -13.14 -33.21
N ILE A 469 -3.78 -11.95 -33.70
CA ILE A 469 -4.25 -11.32 -34.95
C ILE A 469 -3.30 -11.62 -36.12
N ALA A 470 -3.73 -11.37 -37.36
CA ALA A 470 -2.83 -11.59 -38.50
C ALA A 470 -1.68 -10.55 -38.49
N PRO A 471 -0.45 -10.91 -38.90
CA PRO A 471 0.67 -9.95 -38.87
C PRO A 471 0.48 -8.70 -39.74
N GLY A 472 -0.39 -8.73 -40.75
CA GLY A 472 -0.76 -7.55 -41.55
C GLY A 472 -1.79 -6.62 -40.89
N GLU A 473 -2.35 -7.04 -39.76
CA GLU A 473 -3.31 -6.30 -38.93
C GLU A 473 -2.62 -5.63 -37.73
N PHE A 474 -1.31 -5.85 -37.54
CA PHE A 474 -0.51 -5.20 -36.50
C PHE A 474 0.36 -4.09 -37.07
N ARG A 475 0.45 -2.96 -36.37
CA ARG A 475 1.34 -1.83 -36.68
C ARG A 475 2.14 -1.43 -35.46
N ALA A 476 3.45 -1.67 -35.50
CA ALA A 476 4.38 -1.16 -34.51
C ALA A 476 4.44 0.39 -34.55
N HIS A 477 4.08 1.05 -33.43
CA HIS A 477 4.13 2.51 -33.26
C HIS A 477 4.37 2.88 -31.79
N ASP A 478 5.12 3.95 -31.54
CA ASP A 478 5.29 4.47 -30.17
C ASP A 478 4.08 5.32 -29.78
N LEU A 479 3.22 4.78 -28.91
CA LEU A 479 1.96 5.41 -28.50
C LEU A 479 2.13 6.80 -27.82
N ARG A 480 3.36 7.18 -27.44
CA ARG A 480 3.71 8.50 -26.87
C ARG A 480 3.90 9.59 -27.93
N GLU A 481 3.97 9.20 -29.20
CA GLU A 481 4.16 10.07 -30.36
C GLU A 481 2.88 10.10 -31.21
N PRO A 482 2.58 11.22 -31.91
CA PRO A 482 1.33 11.39 -32.65
C PRO A 482 1.05 10.25 -33.63
N PHE A 483 -0.18 9.73 -33.59
CA PHE A 483 -0.64 8.67 -34.49
C PHE A 483 -1.89 9.10 -35.25
N ALA A 484 -1.98 8.73 -36.52
CA ALA A 484 -3.10 9.04 -37.40
C ALA A 484 -3.35 7.91 -38.40
N VAL A 485 -4.58 7.87 -38.90
CA VAL A 485 -5.08 6.89 -39.88
C VAL A 485 -5.74 7.63 -41.04
N ASP A 486 -5.63 7.10 -42.26
CA ASP A 486 -6.17 7.76 -43.47
C ASP A 486 -7.71 7.78 -43.51
N ARG A 487 -8.36 6.95 -42.68
CA ARG A 487 -9.80 6.90 -42.45
C ARG A 487 -10.08 6.54 -40.99
N GLU A 488 -11.18 7.06 -40.46
CA GLU A 488 -11.70 6.63 -39.15
C GLU A 488 -12.21 5.18 -39.20
N PHE A 489 -12.12 4.51 -38.06
CA PHE A 489 -12.73 3.21 -37.77
C PHE A 489 -14.10 3.42 -37.10
N ASP A 490 -14.96 2.40 -37.08
CA ASP A 490 -16.26 2.49 -36.40
C ASP A 490 -16.11 2.49 -34.87
N LEU A 491 -15.09 1.77 -34.37
CA LEU A 491 -14.77 1.63 -32.95
C LEU A 491 -13.25 1.67 -32.73
N ALA A 492 -12.81 2.45 -31.76
CA ALA A 492 -11.46 2.36 -31.20
C ALA A 492 -11.48 1.70 -29.81
N LEU A 493 -10.44 0.98 -29.44
CA LEU A 493 -10.21 0.43 -28.11
C LEU A 493 -8.97 1.09 -27.50
N CYS A 494 -9.01 1.33 -26.19
CA CYS A 494 -7.86 1.76 -25.38
C CYS A 494 -8.06 1.17 -23.99
N LEU A 495 -7.37 0.08 -23.68
CA LEU A 495 -7.70 -0.78 -22.55
C LEU A 495 -6.48 -0.97 -21.63
N GLU A 496 -6.50 -0.28 -20.49
CA GLU A 496 -5.47 -0.17 -19.45
C GLU A 496 -4.12 0.44 -19.91
N VAL A 497 -3.85 0.57 -21.22
CA VAL A 497 -2.57 1.07 -21.74
C VAL A 497 -2.24 2.51 -21.34
N ILE A 498 -3.25 3.39 -21.20
CA ILE A 498 -3.03 4.83 -20.96
C ILE A 498 -2.32 5.10 -19.63
N GLY A 499 -2.40 4.16 -18.67
CA GLY A 499 -1.62 4.23 -17.43
C GLY A 499 -0.11 4.19 -17.65
N HIS A 500 0.37 3.60 -18.73
CA HIS A 500 1.79 3.55 -19.08
C HIS A 500 2.25 4.80 -19.86
N ILE A 501 1.35 5.71 -20.23
CA ILE A 501 1.65 6.94 -20.95
C ILE A 501 1.98 8.06 -19.95
N PRO A 502 3.18 8.66 -20.01
CA PRO A 502 3.55 9.79 -19.15
C PRO A 502 2.54 10.94 -19.19
N ALA A 503 2.32 11.61 -18.06
CA ALA A 503 1.32 12.67 -17.94
C ALA A 503 1.61 13.91 -18.82
N ASP A 504 2.86 14.13 -19.26
CA ASP A 504 3.23 15.15 -20.24
C ASP A 504 2.89 14.75 -21.69
N ARG A 505 2.52 13.48 -21.93
CA ARG A 505 2.17 12.91 -23.25
C ARG A 505 0.73 12.46 -23.38
N GLU A 506 -0.04 12.42 -22.29
CA GLU A 506 -1.45 11.96 -22.30
C GLU A 506 -2.33 12.73 -23.29
N GLN A 507 -2.06 14.04 -23.50
CA GLN A 507 -2.87 14.86 -24.41
C GLN A 507 -2.62 14.47 -25.88
N ILE A 508 -1.37 14.19 -26.26
CA ILE A 508 -1.00 13.70 -27.61
C ILE A 508 -1.60 12.31 -27.85
N PHE A 509 -1.59 11.46 -26.82
CA PHE A 509 -2.22 10.14 -26.86
C PHE A 509 -3.74 10.24 -27.06
N LEU A 510 -4.42 11.11 -26.31
CA LEU A 510 -5.87 11.33 -26.41
C LEU A 510 -6.27 12.01 -27.73
N ASP A 511 -5.47 12.94 -28.25
CA ASP A 511 -5.66 13.54 -29.58
C ASP A 511 -5.59 12.47 -30.68
N SER A 512 -4.60 11.58 -30.58
CA SER A 512 -4.45 10.45 -31.51
C SER A 512 -5.66 9.50 -31.41
N LEU A 513 -5.99 9.05 -30.20
CA LEU A 513 -7.09 8.10 -29.93
C LEU A 513 -8.47 8.64 -30.36
N THR A 514 -8.77 9.92 -30.09
CA THR A 514 -10.05 10.53 -30.48
C THR A 514 -10.19 10.80 -31.97
N GLY A 515 -9.07 10.87 -32.70
CA GLY A 515 -9.01 10.88 -34.16
C GLY A 515 -9.14 9.50 -34.82
N LEU A 516 -9.17 8.40 -34.05
CA LEU A 516 -9.28 7.05 -34.61
C LEU A 516 -10.72 6.62 -34.93
N ALA A 517 -11.69 7.00 -34.10
CA ALA A 517 -13.08 6.53 -34.22
C ALA A 517 -14.08 7.49 -33.52
N PRO A 518 -15.36 7.49 -33.94
CA PRO A 518 -16.42 8.23 -33.26
C PRO A 518 -16.94 7.53 -31.99
N VAL A 519 -16.60 6.26 -31.78
CA VAL A 519 -16.89 5.50 -30.55
C VAL A 519 -15.59 4.88 -30.04
N ILE A 520 -15.36 4.97 -28.73
CA ILE A 520 -14.13 4.51 -28.09
C ILE A 520 -14.50 3.69 -26.86
N LEU A 521 -14.13 2.40 -26.85
CA LEU A 521 -14.16 1.59 -25.64
C LEU A 521 -12.90 1.89 -24.82
N PHE A 522 -13.09 2.51 -23.66
CA PHE A 522 -12.01 3.05 -22.87
C PHE A 522 -11.97 2.42 -21.48
N SER A 523 -10.77 2.01 -21.08
CA SER A 523 -10.44 1.57 -19.72
C SER A 523 -9.07 2.15 -19.39
N GLY A 524 -8.94 2.90 -18.30
CA GLY A 524 -7.68 3.49 -17.86
C GLY A 524 -7.53 3.31 -16.35
N PRO A 525 -6.34 2.93 -15.85
CA PRO A 525 -6.18 2.45 -14.48
C PRO A 525 -6.52 3.52 -13.45
N ALA A 526 -7.35 3.14 -12.47
CA ALA A 526 -7.71 3.98 -11.35
C ALA A 526 -6.50 4.25 -10.43
N PRO A 527 -6.50 5.36 -9.66
CA PRO A 527 -5.48 5.59 -8.64
C PRO A 527 -5.35 4.39 -7.69
N HIS A 528 -4.13 4.11 -7.26
CA HIS A 528 -3.75 2.96 -6.42
C HIS A 528 -3.89 1.57 -7.05
N GLN A 529 -4.43 1.44 -8.28
CA GLN A 529 -4.33 0.20 -9.02
C GLN A 529 -2.85 -0.14 -9.30
N PRO A 530 -2.37 -1.35 -8.94
CA PRO A 530 -1.00 -1.75 -9.20
C PRO A 530 -0.77 -1.87 -10.70
N GLY A 531 0.26 -1.19 -11.20
CA GLY A 531 0.67 -1.29 -12.59
C GLY A 531 1.48 -2.55 -12.84
N VAL A 532 1.19 -3.25 -13.93
CA VAL A 532 2.00 -4.40 -14.34
C VAL A 532 3.33 -3.91 -14.92
N GLY A 533 4.44 -4.51 -14.51
CA GLY A 533 5.77 -4.20 -15.04
C GLY A 533 6.47 -2.96 -14.45
N GLY A 534 5.95 -2.31 -13.40
CA GLY A 534 6.73 -1.33 -12.61
C GLY A 534 7.17 -0.04 -13.34
N GLY A 535 6.49 0.33 -14.43
CA GLY A 535 6.72 1.59 -15.16
C GLY A 535 6.12 2.83 -14.49
N VAL A 536 6.17 3.97 -15.20
CA VAL A 536 5.42 5.18 -14.80
C VAL A 536 3.92 4.90 -14.89
N LEU A 537 3.17 5.23 -13.83
CA LEU A 537 1.73 4.98 -13.72
C LEU A 537 0.95 6.30 -13.69
N ASN A 538 0.41 6.69 -14.84
CA ASN A 538 -0.49 7.82 -14.99
C ASN A 538 -1.94 7.43 -14.64
N ASN A 539 -2.12 6.88 -13.44
CA ASN A 539 -3.42 6.42 -12.97
C ASN A 539 -4.33 7.61 -12.65
N ARG A 540 -5.58 7.55 -13.12
CA ARG A 540 -6.58 8.63 -12.96
C ARG A 540 -7.98 8.03 -12.93
N TRP A 541 -8.89 8.66 -12.18
CA TRP A 541 -10.29 8.24 -12.11
C TRP A 541 -10.98 8.33 -13.48
N PRO A 542 -11.96 7.47 -13.79
CA PRO A 542 -12.77 7.56 -15.01
C PRO A 542 -13.32 8.97 -15.30
N ALA A 543 -13.72 9.73 -14.27
CA ALA A 543 -14.20 11.11 -14.40
C ALA A 543 -13.12 12.13 -14.85
N TYR A 544 -11.83 11.86 -14.62
CA TYR A 544 -10.73 12.67 -15.18
C TYR A 544 -10.68 12.50 -16.69
N TRP A 545 -10.66 11.25 -17.15
CA TRP A 545 -10.63 10.92 -18.57
C TRP A 545 -11.88 11.44 -19.29
N ALA A 546 -13.07 11.25 -18.70
CA ALA A 546 -14.32 11.74 -19.26
C ALA A 546 -14.32 13.25 -19.56
N ARG A 547 -13.67 14.08 -18.72
CA ARG A 547 -13.50 15.52 -18.97
C ARG A 547 -12.61 15.79 -20.18
N HIS A 548 -11.45 15.12 -20.28
CA HIS A 548 -10.55 15.27 -21.45
C HIS A 548 -11.15 14.75 -22.76
N PHE A 549 -12.08 13.78 -22.68
CA PHE A 549 -12.92 13.36 -23.81
C PHE A 549 -14.00 14.41 -24.14
N ALA A 550 -14.62 15.04 -23.14
CA ALA A 550 -15.59 16.12 -23.33
C ALA A 550 -14.97 17.38 -23.98
N ASP A 551 -13.74 17.74 -23.60
CA ASP A 551 -12.96 18.81 -24.25
C ASP A 551 -12.71 18.55 -25.75
N ARG A 552 -12.81 17.28 -26.17
CA ARG A 552 -12.67 16.80 -27.56
C ARG A 552 -14.01 16.49 -28.24
N GLY A 553 -15.13 16.87 -27.63
CA GLY A 553 -16.48 16.70 -28.20
C GLY A 553 -17.09 15.30 -28.04
N PHE A 554 -16.60 14.49 -27.09
CA PHE A 554 -17.17 13.19 -26.75
C PHE A 554 -18.02 13.27 -25.47
N VAL A 555 -19.03 12.40 -25.35
CA VAL A 555 -19.81 12.19 -24.14
C VAL A 555 -19.55 10.79 -23.57
N ALA A 556 -19.61 10.66 -22.24
CA ALA A 556 -19.47 9.38 -21.57
C ALA A 556 -20.78 8.58 -21.59
N VAL A 557 -20.64 7.26 -21.70
CA VAL A 557 -21.73 6.27 -21.63
C VAL A 557 -21.27 5.10 -20.75
N ASP A 558 -21.62 5.16 -19.47
CA ASP A 558 -21.22 4.20 -18.44
C ASP A 558 -22.23 3.04 -18.30
N CYS A 559 -22.50 2.36 -19.41
CA CYS A 559 -23.50 1.27 -19.48
C CYS A 559 -22.90 -0.13 -19.28
N LEU A 560 -21.57 -0.28 -19.39
CA LEU A 560 -20.90 -1.59 -19.32
C LEU A 560 -20.68 -2.04 -17.88
N ARG A 561 -20.09 -1.20 -17.01
CA ARG A 561 -19.74 -1.57 -15.62
C ARG A 561 -20.91 -2.19 -14.85
N PRO A 562 -22.16 -1.67 -14.87
CA PRO A 562 -23.29 -2.29 -14.19
C PRO A 562 -23.58 -3.74 -14.62
N THR A 563 -23.18 -4.14 -15.83
CA THR A 563 -23.40 -5.49 -16.38
C THR A 563 -22.24 -6.45 -16.10
N ILE A 564 -21.00 -5.94 -16.05
CA ILE A 564 -19.78 -6.75 -15.87
C ILE A 564 -19.24 -6.78 -14.44
N TRP A 565 -19.74 -5.91 -13.53
CA TRP A 565 -19.23 -5.71 -12.16
C TRP A 565 -19.08 -6.96 -11.29
N LYS A 566 -19.79 -8.04 -11.61
CA LYS A 566 -19.78 -9.30 -10.84
C LYS A 566 -19.57 -10.53 -11.74
N ASP A 567 -19.12 -10.35 -12.98
CA ASP A 567 -18.78 -11.48 -13.86
C ASP A 567 -17.33 -11.92 -13.59
N PRO A 568 -17.08 -13.13 -13.07
CA PRO A 568 -15.73 -13.57 -12.68
C PRO A 568 -14.78 -13.76 -13.88
N ARG A 569 -15.27 -13.70 -15.12
CA ARG A 569 -14.44 -13.72 -16.34
C ARG A 569 -13.85 -12.34 -16.67
N VAL A 570 -14.49 -11.28 -16.19
CA VAL A 570 -14.00 -9.91 -16.38
C VAL A 570 -13.11 -9.54 -15.21
N ALA A 571 -11.81 -9.40 -15.46
CA ALA A 571 -10.86 -9.00 -14.44
C ALA A 571 -11.27 -7.67 -13.79
N TRP A 572 -11.07 -7.55 -12.47
CA TRP A 572 -11.70 -6.49 -11.68
C TRP A 572 -11.32 -5.08 -12.13
N TRP A 573 -10.12 -4.87 -12.68
CA TRP A 573 -9.66 -3.58 -13.18
C TRP A 573 -10.45 -3.13 -14.42
N TYR A 574 -10.76 -4.05 -15.34
CA TYR A 574 -11.69 -3.76 -16.45
C TYR A 574 -13.09 -3.45 -15.91
N ALA A 575 -13.60 -4.24 -14.96
CA ALA A 575 -14.91 -3.99 -14.36
C ALA A 575 -14.97 -2.62 -13.65
N GLN A 576 -13.87 -2.18 -13.03
CA GLN A 576 -13.70 -0.90 -12.36
C GLN A 576 -13.64 0.29 -13.34
N ASN A 577 -12.88 0.17 -14.44
CA ASN A 577 -12.45 1.32 -15.25
C ASN A 577 -13.19 1.48 -16.60
N MET A 578 -13.92 0.47 -17.08
CA MET A 578 -14.35 0.40 -18.49
C MET A 578 -15.68 1.11 -18.81
N TRP A 579 -15.68 2.05 -19.75
CA TRP A 579 -16.86 2.76 -20.25
C TRP A 579 -16.70 3.16 -21.73
N LEU A 580 -17.73 3.73 -22.35
CA LEU A 580 -17.70 4.15 -23.75
C LEU A 580 -17.68 5.68 -23.88
N ALA A 581 -16.70 6.22 -24.59
CA ALA A 581 -16.72 7.61 -25.04
C ALA A 581 -17.31 7.67 -26.45
N VAL A 582 -18.30 8.53 -26.69
CA VAL A 582 -18.99 8.66 -27.98
C VAL A 582 -18.99 10.10 -28.45
N ARG A 583 -18.52 10.37 -29.68
CA ARG A 583 -18.52 11.71 -30.27
C ARG A 583 -19.96 12.23 -30.31
N GLN A 584 -20.21 13.41 -29.74
CA GLN A 584 -21.56 13.89 -29.42
C GLN A 584 -22.49 13.96 -30.65
N GLU A 585 -21.94 14.35 -31.79
CA GLU A 585 -22.65 14.39 -33.08
C GLU A 585 -22.94 13.00 -33.67
N ALA A 586 -22.09 12.01 -33.39
CA ALA A 586 -22.22 10.64 -33.85
C ALA A 586 -23.20 9.81 -33.01
N LEU A 587 -23.49 10.19 -31.76
CA LEU A 587 -24.41 9.47 -30.86
C LEU A 587 -25.79 9.19 -31.49
N ARG A 588 -26.27 10.05 -32.40
CA ARG A 588 -27.54 9.86 -33.14
C ARG A 588 -27.53 8.65 -34.09
N GLN A 589 -26.35 8.19 -34.49
CA GLN A 589 -26.14 7.05 -35.39
C GLN A 589 -26.23 5.70 -34.66
N PHE A 590 -26.17 5.71 -33.32
CA PHE A 590 -26.18 4.52 -32.46
C PHE A 590 -27.40 4.53 -31.53
N PRO A 591 -28.60 4.09 -31.97
CA PRO A 591 -29.84 4.23 -31.20
C PRO A 591 -29.82 3.55 -29.82
N LEU A 592 -29.07 2.46 -29.68
CA LEU A 592 -28.92 1.76 -28.40
C LEU A 592 -27.98 2.52 -27.47
N LEU A 593 -26.80 2.95 -27.93
CA LEU A 593 -25.91 3.80 -27.12
C LEU A 593 -26.57 5.09 -26.67
N ARG A 594 -27.36 5.73 -27.55
CA ARG A 594 -28.12 6.91 -27.18
C ARG A 594 -29.11 6.63 -26.04
N ARG A 595 -29.83 5.51 -26.10
CA ARG A 595 -30.76 5.11 -25.05
C ARG A 595 -30.05 4.86 -23.72
N GLU A 596 -28.88 4.22 -23.76
CA GLU A 596 -28.06 4.00 -22.56
C GLU A 596 -27.50 5.32 -22.01
N HIS A 597 -27.05 6.24 -22.87
CA HIS A 597 -26.61 7.59 -22.48
C HIS A 597 -27.74 8.40 -21.82
N ASP A 598 -28.93 8.42 -22.43
CA ASP A 598 -30.12 9.11 -21.91
C ASP A 598 -30.59 8.53 -20.56
N ALA A 599 -30.12 7.33 -20.16
CA ALA A 599 -30.42 6.66 -18.88
C ALA A 599 -29.25 6.66 -17.88
N ALA A 600 -28.03 6.96 -18.32
CA ALA A 600 -26.81 6.95 -17.51
C ALA A 600 -26.59 8.30 -16.78
N PRO A 601 -25.81 8.32 -15.68
CA PRO A 601 -25.27 9.58 -15.17
C PRO A 601 -24.34 10.24 -16.22
N PRO A 602 -24.21 11.59 -16.20
CA PRO A 602 -23.46 12.33 -17.23
C PRO A 602 -21.94 12.11 -17.17
N ASP A 603 -21.41 11.77 -15.99
CA ASP A 603 -20.03 11.34 -15.77
C ASP A 603 -20.03 9.82 -15.45
N PRO A 604 -18.97 9.07 -15.79
CA PRO A 604 -18.81 7.70 -15.31
C PRO A 604 -18.89 7.65 -13.78
N SER A 605 -19.75 6.77 -13.26
CA SER A 605 -20.07 6.69 -11.83
C SER A 605 -18.80 6.52 -10.97
N PRO A 606 -18.68 7.17 -9.81
CA PRO A 606 -17.56 7.00 -8.88
C PRO A 606 -17.65 5.66 -8.11
N LEU A 607 -17.88 4.57 -8.82
CA LEU A 607 -17.83 3.21 -8.25
C LEU A 607 -16.38 2.81 -7.96
N VAL A 608 -16.22 2.04 -6.89
CA VAL A 608 -14.96 1.45 -6.46
C VAL A 608 -15.18 -0.04 -6.28
N HIS A 609 -14.51 -0.84 -7.11
CA HIS A 609 -14.68 -2.27 -7.14
C HIS A 609 -14.03 -2.92 -5.91
N PRO A 610 -14.65 -3.94 -5.28
CA PRO A 610 -14.09 -4.62 -4.11
C PRO A 610 -12.63 -5.06 -4.26
N GLY A 611 -12.22 -5.56 -5.44
CA GLY A 611 -10.80 -5.86 -5.72
C GLY A 611 -9.82 -4.68 -5.62
N LEU A 612 -10.24 -3.44 -5.96
CA LEU A 612 -9.40 -2.24 -5.74
C LEU A 612 -9.34 -1.89 -4.25
N LEU A 613 -10.47 -2.03 -3.55
CA LEU A 613 -10.60 -1.79 -2.12
C LEU A 613 -9.79 -2.79 -1.28
N GLU A 614 -9.77 -4.05 -1.69
CA GLU A 614 -8.98 -5.12 -1.05
C GLU A 614 -7.48 -4.87 -1.20
N LEU A 615 -7.03 -4.38 -2.36
CA LEU A 615 -5.64 -3.96 -2.56
C LEU A 615 -5.28 -2.72 -1.73
N LEU A 616 -6.18 -1.73 -1.63
CA LEU A 616 -6.01 -0.58 -0.75
C LEU A 616 -5.90 -1.00 0.72
N ALA A 617 -6.72 -1.95 1.16
CA ALA A 617 -6.71 -2.49 2.52
C ALA A 617 -5.57 -3.51 2.81
N GLN A 618 -4.77 -3.87 1.80
CA GLN A 618 -3.54 -4.69 1.94
C GLN A 618 -2.26 -3.84 1.84
N ALA A 619 -2.38 -2.58 1.44
CA ALA A 619 -1.28 -1.62 1.34
C ALA A 619 -1.15 -0.73 2.61
N GLU A 620 -2.06 -0.91 3.56
CA GLU A 620 -2.10 -0.33 4.91
C GLU A 620 -1.78 -1.41 5.96
#